data_AF-A0A377K8U4-F1
#
_entry.id   AF-A0A377K8U4-F1
#
_cell.length_a   1.000
_cell.length_b   1.000
_cell.length_c   1.000
_cell.angle_alpha   90.00
_cell.angle_beta   90.00
_cell.angle_gamma   90.00
#
_symmetry.space_group_name_H-M   'P 1'
#
loop_
_entity.id
_entity.type
_entity.pdbx_description
1 polymer ?
#
loop_
_entity_poly.entity_id
_entity_poly.type
_entity_poly.pdbx_seq_one_letter_code
_entity_poly.pdbx_strand_id
1 'polypeptide(L)' 'MNRTILVPIDISDSELTQRVISHVEAEAKIDDAEVSFLTVIPSLPYYASLGLAIPQNYRQWMI' A
#
# COMPACT_ATOMS: atom_id res chain seq x y z
N MET A 1 -0.96 -4.92 -26.18
CA MET A 1 -0.26 -4.97 -24.89
C MET A 1 -1.30 -4.61 -23.85
N ASN A 2 -1.52 -5.45 -22.84
CA ASN A 2 -2.47 -5.10 -21.78
C ASN A 2 -1.81 -4.06 -20.87
N ARG A 3 -2.57 -3.03 -20.52
CA ARG A 3 -2.15 -2.00 -19.57
C ARG A 3 -2.07 -2.62 -18.18
N THR A 4 -1.11 -2.16 -17.37
CA THR A 4 -1.04 -2.50 -15.94
C THR A 4 -1.30 -1.23 -15.13
N ILE A 5 -2.23 -1.30 -14.18
CA ILE A 5 -2.56 -0.24 -13.23
C ILE A 5 -1.87 -0.57 -11.91
N LEU A 6 -1.00 0.33 -11.43
CA LEU A 6 -0.38 0.23 -10.11
C LEU A 6 -1.20 1.04 -9.11
N VAL A 7 -1.67 0.40 -8.05
CA VAL A 7 -2.45 1.02 -6.98
C VAL A 7 -1.66 0.98 -5.67
N PRO A 8 -1.04 2.09 -5.25
CA PRO A 8 -0.42 2.16 -3.94
C PRO A 8 -1.50 2.20 -2.85
N ILE A 9 -1.38 1.33 -1.86
CA ILE A 9 -2.29 1.22 -0.72
C ILE A 9 -1.52 1.49 0.57
N ASP A 10 -2.00 2.44 1.35
CA ASP A 10 -1.65 2.56 2.76
C ASP A 10 -2.62 1.70 3.57
N ILE A 11 -2.10 0.63 4.18
CA ILE A 11 -2.90 -0.30 4.99
C ILE A 11 -3.49 0.34 6.25
N SER A 12 -3.02 1.52 6.65
CA SER A 12 -3.53 2.25 7.80
C SER A 12 -4.67 3.21 7.46
N ASP A 13 -4.92 3.50 6.18
CA ASP A 13 -5.91 4.48 5.73
C ASP A 13 -7.07 3.84 4.96
N SER A 14 -8.17 3.62 5.68
CA SER A 14 -9.40 3.05 5.11
C SER A 14 -10.21 4.07 4.30
N GLU A 15 -10.10 5.36 4.59
CA GLU A 15 -10.88 6.41 3.93
C GLU A 15 -10.35 6.66 2.52
N LEU A 16 -9.03 6.82 2.39
CA LEU A 16 -8.39 6.96 1.07
C LEU A 16 -8.56 5.69 0.24
N THR A 17 -8.42 4.52 0.86
CA THR A 17 -8.66 3.24 0.18
C THR A 17 -10.07 3.20 -0.41
N GLN A 18 -11.11 3.60 0.34
CA GLN A 18 -12.47 3.62 -0.19
C GLN A 18 -12.67 4.58 -1.36
N ARG A 19 -12.04 5.75 -1.32
CA ARG A 19 -12.17 6.74 -2.40
C ARG A 19 -11.57 6.27 -3.73
N VAL A 20 -10.54 5.42 -3.69
CA VAL A 20 -9.85 4.96 -4.91
C VAL A 20 -10.51 3.76 -5.60
N ILE A 21 -11.37 3.00 -4.91
CA ILE A 21 -11.98 1.77 -5.46
C ILE A 21 -12.71 2.05 -6.77
N SER A 22 -13.63 3.01 -6.78
CA SER A 22 -14.45 3.31 -7.95
C SER A 22 -13.60 3.76 -9.15
N HIS A 23 -12.50 4.45 -8.89
CA HIS A 23 -11.58 4.90 -9.93
C HIS A 23 -10.80 3.73 -10.54
N VAL A 24 -10.24 2.86 -9.70
CA VAL A 24 -9.50 1.68 -10.16
C VAL A 24 -10.40 0.73 -10.94
N GLU A 25 -11.62 0.50 -10.47
CA GLU A 25 -12.59 -0.35 -11.17
C GLU A 25 -13.00 0.22 -12.52
N ALA A 26 -13.21 1.54 -12.61
CA ALA A 26 -13.58 2.19 -13.86
C ALA A 26 -12.45 2.10 -14.89
N GLU A 27 -11.21 2.35 -14.47
CA GLU A 27 -10.02 2.28 -15.32
C GLU A 27 -9.72 0.84 -15.78
N ALA A 28 -9.81 -0.14 -14.87
CA ALA A 28 -9.52 -1.54 -15.20
C ALA A 28 -10.49 -2.12 -16.24
N LYS A 29 -11.74 -1.65 -16.26
CA LYS A 29 -12.78 -2.10 -17.21
C LYS A 29 -12.58 -1.58 -18.63
N ILE A 30 -11.76 -0.56 -18.86
CA ILE A 30 -11.58 0.05 -20.20
C ILE A 30 -10.92 -0.93 -21.17
N ASP A 31 -9.88 -1.63 -20.72
CA ASP A 31 -9.04 -2.48 -21.55
C ASP A 31 -8.65 -3.81 -20.87
N ASP A 32 -9.43 -4.25 -19.87
CA ASP A 32 -9.16 -5.45 -19.06
C ASP A 32 -7.75 -5.40 -18.45
N ALA A 33 -7.41 -4.24 -17.88
CA ALA A 33 -6.08 -3.97 -17.35
C ALA A 33 -5.78 -4.85 -16.14
N GLU A 34 -4.52 -5.31 -16.06
CA GLU A 34 -4.02 -5.98 -14.87
C GLU A 34 -3.86 -4.94 -13.75
N VAL A 35 -4.42 -5.23 -12.57
CA VAL A 35 -4.32 -4.34 -11.41
C VAL A 35 -3.35 -4.94 -10.39
N SER A 36 -2.24 -4.24 -10.15
CA SER A 36 -1.25 -4.58 -9.14
C SER A 36 -1.37 -3.66 -7.93
N PHE A 37 -1.62 -4.23 -6.75
CA PHE A 37 -1.66 -3.47 -5.50
C PHE A 37 -0.30 -3.52 -4.81
N LEU A 38 0.16 -2.36 -4.32
CA LEU A 38 1.45 -2.24 -3.64
C LEU A 38 1.27 -1.51 -2.32
N THR A 39 1.73 -2.12 -1.23
CA THR A 39 1.92 -1.41 0.04
C THR A 39 3.40 -1.42 0.40
N VAL A 40 3.90 -0.29 0.87
CA VAL A 40 5.29 -0.16 1.32
C VAL A 40 5.24 -0.06 2.83
N ILE A 41 5.79 -1.07 3.51
CA ILE A 41 6.07 -0.97 4.94
C ILE A 41 7.29 -0.05 5.08
N PRO A 42 7.15 1.16 5.63
CA PRO A 42 8.30 2.05 5.78
C PRO A 42 9.34 1.37 6.67
N SER A 43 10.51 1.10 6.12
CA SER A 43 11.65 0.73 6.93
C SER A 43 12.03 1.94 7.79
N LEU A 44 12.57 1.66 8.98
CA LEU A 44 12.66 2.59 10.10
C LEU A 44 13.98 3.40 10.23
N PRO A 45 14.70 3.88 9.19
CA PRO A 45 15.81 4.80 9.47
C PRO A 45 15.38 6.02 10.31
N TYR A 46 14.09 6.39 10.23
CA TYR A 46 13.53 7.54 10.93
C TYR A 46 13.21 7.29 12.42
N TYR A 47 12.83 6.07 12.83
CA TYR A 47 12.55 5.77 14.25
C TYR A 47 13.84 5.52 15.06
N ALA A 48 14.83 4.89 14.44
CA ALA A 48 16.16 4.72 15.05
C ALA A 48 16.84 6.07 15.32
N SER A 49 16.70 7.04 14.40
CA SER A 49 17.26 8.39 14.55
C SER A 49 16.51 9.28 15.55
N LEU A 50 15.21 9.00 15.81
CA LEU A 50 14.42 9.70 16.83
C LEU A 50 14.44 9.03 18.22
N GLY A 51 15.19 7.93 18.41
CA GLY A 51 15.26 7.21 19.70
C GLY A 51 13.96 6.51 20.11
N LEU A 52 13.01 6.38 19.18
CA LEU A 52 11.72 5.72 19.41
C LEU A 52 11.87 4.25 19.05
N ALA A 53 12.37 3.45 19.99
CA ALA A 53 12.55 2.02 19.81
C ALA A 53 11.23 1.33 19.42
N ILE A 54 11.31 0.39 18.48
CA ILE A 54 10.16 -0.36 17.95
C ILE A 54 9.41 -1.05 19.11
N PRO A 55 8.07 -0.91 19.19
CA PRO A 55 7.27 -1.75 20.08
C PRO A 55 7.48 -3.23 19.70
N GLN A 56 7.77 -4.08 20.69
CA GLN A 56 8.09 -5.52 20.52
C GLN A 56 7.08 -6.28 19.63
N ASN A 57 5.86 -5.76 19.55
CA ASN A 57 4.69 -6.28 18.85
C ASN A 57 4.88 -6.37 17.32
N TYR A 58 5.80 -5.60 16.74
CA TYR A 58 6.07 -5.62 15.29
C TYR A 58 7.13 -6.64 14.86
N ARG A 59 7.84 -7.28 15.80
CA ARG A 59 8.84 -8.32 15.47
C ARG A 59 8.22 -9.60 14.87
N GLN A 60 6.93 -9.85 15.11
CA GLN A 60 6.29 -11.10 14.67
C GLN A 60 5.99 -11.14 13.16
N TRP A 61 5.97 -9.99 12.49
CA TRP A 61 5.65 -9.88 11.07
C TRP A 61 6.89 -9.74 10.16
N MET A 62 8.09 -9.95 10.72
CA MET A 62 9.37 -9.81 10.01
C MET A 62 10.10 -11.15 9.76
N ILE A 63 9.35 -12.25 9.56
CA ILE A 63 9.89 -13.52 9.06
C ILE A 63 9.11 -13.94 7.82
#